data_AF-A0A7W1G5D1-F1
#
_entry.id   AF-A0A7W1G5D1-F1
#
_cell.length_a   1.000
_cell.length_b   1.000
_cell.length_c   1.000
_cell.angle_alpha   90.00
_cell.angle_beta   90.00
_cell.angle_gamma   90.00
#
_symmetry.space_group_name_H-M   'P 1'
#
loop_
_entity.id
_entity.type
_entity.pdbx_description
1 polymer ?
#
loop_
_entity_poly.entity_id
_entity_poly.type
_entity_poly.pdbx_seq_one_letter_code
_entity_poly.pdbx_strand_id
1 'polypeptide(L)'
;TTVANALVAPVHRRMACIVAREDEDAWLDPASPPDRVQALITPFPASLMTAHAVDRRVNAVANDGPELLRPILPPEQLEIWPTTG
;
A
#
# COMPACT_ATOMS: atom_id res chain seq x y z
N THR A 1 1.31 -3.96 10.43
CA THR A 1 0.28 -4.18 9.40
C THR A 1 -1.07 -3.79 9.98
N THR A 2 -1.92 -3.14 9.18
CA THR A 2 -3.26 -2.63 9.56
C THR A 2 -4.35 -3.31 8.73
N VAL A 3 -5.63 -3.02 9.02
CA VAL A 3 -6.74 -3.43 8.14
C VAL A 3 -6.62 -2.73 6.79
N ALA A 4 -7.03 -3.38 5.72
CA ALA A 4 -6.98 -2.78 4.38
C ALA A 4 -7.97 -1.60 4.27
N ASN A 5 -7.54 -0.55 3.56
CA ASN A 5 -8.42 0.53 3.12
C ASN A 5 -9.24 0.09 1.89
N ALA A 6 -10.12 0.97 1.39
CA ALA A 6 -10.98 0.68 0.24
C ALA A 6 -10.22 0.31 -1.05
N LEU A 7 -9.00 0.82 -1.24
CA LEU A 7 -8.18 0.51 -2.42
C LEU A 7 -7.53 -0.88 -2.33
N VAL A 8 -7.06 -1.28 -1.15
CA VAL A 8 -6.34 -2.55 -0.94
C VAL A 8 -7.29 -3.71 -0.65
N ALA A 9 -8.47 -3.45 -0.07
CA ALA A 9 -9.43 -4.48 0.32
C ALA A 9 -9.81 -5.48 -0.79
N PRO A 10 -9.95 -5.08 -2.07
CA PRO A 10 -10.21 -6.02 -3.17
C PRO A 10 -9.05 -7.01 -3.43
N VAL A 11 -7.83 -6.67 -3.04
CA VAL A 11 -6.62 -7.48 -3.24
C VAL A 11 -6.30 -8.32 -2.00
N HIS A 12 -6.41 -7.72 -0.80
CA HIS A 12 -6.06 -8.38 0.45
C HIS A 12 -6.74 -7.72 1.66
N ARG A 13 -7.02 -8.48 2.73
CA ARG A 13 -7.71 -7.99 3.94
C ARG A 13 -6.85 -7.12 4.86
N ARG A 14 -5.52 -7.13 4.65
CA ARG A 14 -4.53 -6.41 5.45
C ARG A 14 -3.62 -5.59 4.56
N MET A 15 -3.13 -4.46 5.06
CA MET A 15 -2.13 -3.64 4.40
C MET A 15 -0.93 -3.34 5.32
N ALA A 16 0.13 -2.77 4.75
CA ALA A 16 1.24 -2.22 5.51
C ALA A 16 0.78 -0.99 6.31
N CYS A 17 1.43 -0.73 7.44
CA CYS A 17 1.28 0.54 8.15
C CYS A 17 2.15 1.56 7.42
N ILE A 18 1.53 2.51 6.72
CA ILE A 18 2.25 3.59 6.03
C ILE A 18 2.16 4.81 6.96
N VAL A 19 3.31 5.32 7.37
CA VAL A 19 3.41 6.50 8.25
C VAL A 19 3.48 7.74 7.37
N ALA A 20 2.72 8.78 7.72
CA ALA A 20 2.76 10.06 7.01
C ALA A 20 4.11 10.74 7.24
N ARG A 21 4.56 11.57 6.29
CA ARG A 21 5.91 12.16 6.36
C ARG A 21 6.08 13.05 7.60
N GLU A 22 5.02 13.76 7.98
CA GLU A 22 4.95 14.60 9.16
C GLU A 22 5.06 13.83 10.49
N ASP A 23 4.80 12.53 10.50
CA ASP A 23 4.83 11.68 11.70
C ASP A 23 6.10 10.82 11.79
N GLU A 24 7.03 10.95 10.83
CA GLU A 24 8.27 10.17 10.77
C GLU A 24 9.12 10.31 12.03
N ASP A 25 9.28 11.53 12.54
CA ASP A 25 10.05 11.79 13.76
C ASP A 25 9.44 11.09 14.98
N ALA A 26 8.12 11.16 15.13
CA ALA A 26 7.41 10.50 16.22
C ALA A 26 7.50 8.97 16.10
N TRP A 27 7.54 8.43 14.87
CA TRP A 27 7.68 7.00 14.62
C TRP A 27 9.07 6.46 14.93
N LEU A 28 10.12 7.23 14.63
CA LEU A 28 11.52 6.80 14.78
C LEU A 28 12.12 7.10 16.15
N ASP A 29 11.61 8.10 16.89
CA ASP A 29 12.12 8.49 18.20
C ASP A 29 11.75 7.46 19.29
N PRO A 30 12.71 6.77 19.91
CA PRO A 30 12.45 5.83 21.02
C PRO A 30 11.87 6.49 22.28
N ALA A 31 12.01 7.81 22.41
CA ALA A 31 11.42 8.58 23.51
C ALA A 31 9.95 8.97 23.26
N SER A 32 9.43 8.71 22.05
CA SER A 32 8.02 8.99 21.74
C SER A 32 7.08 8.19 22.66
N PRO A 33 6.03 8.84 23.20
CA PRO A 33 5.04 8.15 24.01
C PRO A 33 4.41 6.95 23.25
N PRO A 34 4.30 5.76 23.87
CA PRO A 34 3.77 4.58 23.19
C PRO A 34 2.37 4.75 22.59
N ASP A 35 1.52 5.53 23.25
CA ASP A 35 0.18 5.89 22.79
C ASP A 35 0.21 6.74 21.52
N ARG A 36 1.17 7.68 21.43
CA ARG A 36 1.38 8.49 20.22
C ARG A 36 1.79 7.61 19.04
N VAL A 37 2.72 6.68 19.23
CA VAL A 37 3.15 5.75 18.18
C VAL A 37 2.03 4.79 17.79
N GLN A 38 1.27 4.30 18.77
CA GLN A 38 0.14 3.40 18.53
C GLN A 38 -0.96 4.06 17.70
N ALA A 39 -1.21 5.37 17.89
CA ALA A 39 -2.17 6.13 17.11
C ALA A 39 -1.80 6.25 15.62
N LEU A 40 -0.51 6.11 15.27
CA LEU A 40 -0.05 6.09 13.87
C LEU A 40 -0.34 4.77 13.15
N ILE A 41 -0.67 3.70 13.88
CA ILE A 41 -0.88 2.35 13.34
C ILE A 41 -2.32 2.22 12.78
N THR A 42 -2.63 3.00 11.76
CA THR A 42 -3.96 3.04 11.13
C THR A 42 -3.88 2.80 9.60
N PRO A 43 -4.99 2.42 8.94
CA PRO A 43 -5.02 2.28 7.48
C PRO A 43 -4.72 3.62 6.81
N PHE A 44 -3.81 3.62 5.85
CA PHE A 44 -3.46 4.84 5.11
C PHE A 44 -4.62 5.30 4.21
N PRO A 45 -4.84 6.61 4.01
CA PRO A 45 -5.93 7.10 3.17
C PRO A 45 -5.85 6.57 1.73
N ALA A 46 -6.93 5.94 1.26
CA ALA A 46 -6.99 5.38 -0.10
C ALA A 46 -6.84 6.44 -1.21
N SER A 47 -7.30 7.67 -0.95
CA SER A 47 -7.21 8.81 -1.89
C SER A 47 -5.78 9.29 -2.13
N LEU A 48 -4.82 8.90 -1.30
CA LEU A 48 -3.40 9.23 -1.42
C LEU A 48 -2.60 8.07 -2.03
N MET A 49 -3.30 7.05 -2.56
CA MET A 49 -2.69 5.84 -3.10
C MET A 49 -3.24 5.56 -4.50
N THR A 50 -2.43 4.89 -5.30
CA THR A 50 -2.82 4.33 -6.60
C THR A 50 -2.40 2.86 -6.65
N ALA A 51 -3.11 2.07 -7.45
CA ALA A 51 -2.78 0.67 -7.68
C ALA A 51 -2.93 0.34 -9.17
N HIS A 52 -2.08 -0.56 -9.66
CA HIS A 52 -2.17 -1.09 -11.02
C HIS A 52 -1.73 -2.55 -11.05
N ALA A 53 -2.25 -3.30 -12.01
CA ALA A 53 -1.86 -4.69 -12.22
C ALA A 53 -0.44 -4.77 -12.79
N VAL A 54 0.35 -5.72 -12.30
CA VAL A 54 1.70 -6.01 -12.79
C VAL A 54 1.83 -7.47 -13.21
N ASP A 55 2.92 -7.78 -13.89
CA ASP A 55 3.22 -9.12 -14.36
C ASP A 55 3.46 -10.09 -13.18
N ARG A 56 2.91 -11.31 -13.28
CA ARG A 56 3.09 -12.37 -12.28
C ARG A 56 4.54 -12.82 -12.10
N ARG A 57 5.45 -12.47 -13.02
CA ARG A 57 6.90 -12.68 -12.88
C ARG A 57 7.46 -12.10 -11.58
N VAL A 58 6.84 -11.06 -11.01
CA VAL A 58 7.23 -10.47 -9.72
C VAL A 58 7.17 -11.47 -8.55
N ASN A 59 6.41 -12.57 -8.68
CA ASN A 59 6.30 -13.59 -7.64
C ASN A 59 7.56 -14.48 -7.51
N ALA A 60 8.44 -14.50 -8.51
CA ALA A 60 9.67 -15.27 -8.47
C ALA A 60 10.84 -14.39 -8.03
N VAL A 61 11.41 -14.69 -6.86
CA VAL A 61 12.50 -13.92 -6.23
C VAL A 61 13.75 -13.77 -7.11
N ALA A 62 13.95 -14.65 -8.09
CA ALA A 62 15.05 -14.54 -9.04
C ALA A 62 14.89 -13.38 -10.05
N ASN A 63 13.70 -12.80 -10.18
CA ASN A 63 13.45 -11.65 -11.05
C ASN A 63 13.53 -10.35 -10.22
N ASP A 64 14.36 -9.39 -10.65
CA ASP A 64 14.56 -8.11 -9.95
C ASP A 64 14.68 -6.91 -10.92
N GLY A 65 14.06 -7.03 -12.09
CA GLY A 65 14.10 -5.99 -13.12
C GLY A 65 13.02 -4.91 -12.93
N PRO A 66 13.27 -3.66 -13.38
CA PRO A 66 12.30 -2.57 -13.26
C PRO A 66 11.00 -2.80 -14.04
N GLU A 67 11.01 -3.71 -15.02
CA GLU A 67 9.82 -4.13 -15.76
C GLU A 67 8.77 -4.82 -14.89
N LEU A 68 9.16 -5.36 -13.73
CA LEU A 68 8.23 -6.04 -12.81
C LEU A 68 7.22 -5.09 -12.16
N LEU A 69 7.49 -3.80 -12.15
CA LEU A 69 6.59 -2.77 -11.63
C LEU A 69 5.75 -2.09 -12.74
N ARG A 70 6.03 -2.40 -14.01
CA ARG A 70 5.31 -1.78 -15.13
C ARG A 70 3.86 -2.28 -15.19
N PRO A 71 2.89 -1.39 -15.44
CA PRO A 71 1.52 -1.80 -15.68
C PRO A 71 1.42 -2.76 -16.86
N ILE A 72 0.66 -3.85 -16.70
CA ILE A 72 0.36 -4.80 -17.79
C ILE A 72 -0.97 -4.52 -18.48
N LEU A 73 -1.77 -3.61 -17.91
CA LEU A 73 -3.03 -3.14 -18.48
C LEU A 73 -2.84 -1.72 -19.00
N PRO A 74 -3.42 -1.36 -20.16
CA PRO A 74 -3.44 0.01 -20.62
C PRO A 74 -4.26 0.91 -19.68
N PRO A 75 -4.00 2.23 -19.64
CA PRO A 75 -4.61 3.15 -18.67
C PRO A 75 -6.14 3.09 -18.64
N GLU A 76 -6.78 2.94 -19.79
CA GLU A 76 -8.24 2.81 -19.93
C GLU A 76 -8.82 1.55 -19.25
N GLN A 77 -8.00 0.54 -18.97
CA GLN A 77 -8.40 -0.69 -18.27
C GLN A 77 -8.04 -0.67 -16.78
N LEU A 78 -7.26 0.31 -16.30
CA LEU A 78 -6.96 0.51 -14.88
C LEU A 78 -8.16 1.05 -14.10
N GLU A 79 -9.03 1.82 -14.77
CA GLU A 79 -10.33 2.28 -14.23
C GLU A 79 -11.35 1.13 -14.08
N ILE A 80 -11.09 0.00 -14.75
CA ILE A 80 -11.98 -1.18 -14.82
C ILE A 80 -11.55 -2.24 -13.79
N TRP A 81 -10.60 -1.94 -12.90
CA TRP A 81 -10.43 -2.79 -11.72
C TRP A 81 -11.74 -2.77 -10.93
N PRO A 82 -12.36 -3.93 -10.63
CA PRO A 82 -13.73 -3.94 -10.16
C PRO A 82 -13.81 -3.24 -8.80
N THR A 83 -14.48 -2.10 -8.77
CA THR A 83 -15.10 -1.54 -7.56
C THR A 83 -16.39 -2.31 -7.22
N THR A 84 -16.36 -3.64 -7.29
CA THR A 84 -17.57 -4.45 -7.17
C THR A 84 -17.39 -5.64 -6.25
N GLY A 85 -18.12 -5.62 -5.13
CA GLY A 85 -18.62 -6.80 -4.42
C GLY A 85 -18.09 -6.99 -3.01
#